data_AF-A0A2M7P196-F1
#
_entry.id   AF-A0A2M7P196-F1
#
_cell.length_a   1.000
_cell.length_b   1.000
_cell.length_c   1.000
_cell.angle_alpha   90.00
_cell.angle_beta   90.00
_cell.angle_gamma   90.00
#
_symmetry.space_group_name_H-M   'P 1'
#
loop_
_entity.id
_entity.type
_entity.pdbx_description
1 polymer ?
#
loop_
_entity_poly.entity_id
_entity_poly.type
_entity_poly.pdbx_seq_one_letter_code
_entity_poly.pdbx_strand_id
1 'polypeptide(L)'
;MGRKRQSVFDLRKTGQKIIFQSPTGSGKTIMMANSIIQLIEECKTEINTDVAFLWLSIGKGELHLQSMTTLKKVFDVFPTVSLIDNEFAGNREWIRSYEVAIGNWEKLRIKKDGQWKNVIMKDGEKFNFRQVLQTTREKRKLILIIDESHVGKSTNRTHELLEEIQADLIIEMSATPSIETTLDDYQKGFWQSAPVDENSDFVLPSDHTKGVHIRIDPQMVIDEGLIKKELLINPKIDEIKDSETDSQEVILETAYQKRLELKKLFETVGVDINPLVLVQIPTAEAGEDKIKAVKKFLAGKGITELKNGQGNGKLAIWLAEQKSETLNWVSEPDNEIEFLIFKQAIDTGWDCPRAHILVKFRESHSETFEIQTVGRILRMPEQKHYANKDLNRGYIYTNVQSIIVKKKD
;
A
#
# COMPACT_ATOMS: atom_id res chain seq x y z
N MET A 1 -29.64 -22.35 -20.17
CA MET A 1 -30.18 -21.55 -19.05
C MET A 1 -29.01 -20.93 -18.33
N GLY A 2 -28.71 -19.66 -18.58
CA GLY A 2 -27.66 -18.96 -17.86
C GLY A 2 -28.05 -18.86 -16.39
N ARG A 3 -27.21 -19.37 -15.49
CA ARG A 3 -27.40 -19.15 -14.05
C ARG A 3 -27.36 -17.63 -13.82
N LYS A 4 -28.46 -17.05 -13.32
CA LYS A 4 -28.43 -15.69 -12.76
C LYS A 4 -27.38 -15.71 -11.65
N ARG A 5 -26.34 -14.88 -11.74
CA ARG A 5 -25.50 -14.58 -10.57
C ARG A 5 -26.45 -14.07 -9.49
N GLN A 6 -26.48 -14.71 -8.33
CA GLN A 6 -27.13 -14.11 -7.17
C GLN A 6 -26.31 -12.86 -6.81
N SER A 7 -26.97 -11.70 -6.68
CA SER A 7 -26.26 -10.45 -6.36
C SER A 7 -25.46 -10.62 -5.09
N VAL A 8 -24.19 -10.24 -5.11
CA VAL A 8 -23.16 -10.57 -4.09
C VAL A 8 -23.47 -10.01 -2.69
N PHE A 9 -24.53 -9.21 -2.53
CA PHE A 9 -24.91 -8.61 -1.25
C PHE A 9 -26.43 -8.54 -1.05
N ASP A 10 -26.88 -8.90 0.14
CA ASP A 10 -28.19 -8.48 0.63
C ASP A 10 -28.04 -7.09 1.28
N LEU A 11 -28.14 -6.03 0.47
CA LEU A 11 -28.09 -4.64 0.95
C LEU A 11 -29.26 -4.27 1.88
N ARG A 12 -30.19 -5.19 2.18
CA ARG A 12 -31.23 -4.99 3.20
C ARG A 12 -30.69 -5.19 4.63
N LYS A 13 -29.53 -5.85 4.81
CA LYS A 13 -28.87 -6.03 6.11
C LYS A 13 -27.71 -5.05 6.28
N THR A 14 -27.64 -4.38 7.42
CA THR A 14 -26.58 -3.44 7.76
C THR A 14 -25.39 -4.15 8.41
N GLY A 15 -24.19 -3.57 8.29
CA GLY A 15 -22.98 -4.06 8.98
C GLY A 15 -22.33 -5.31 8.37
N GLN A 16 -22.65 -5.65 7.12
CA GLN A 16 -21.93 -6.70 6.40
C GLN A 16 -20.47 -6.29 6.21
N LYS A 17 -19.55 -7.26 6.29
CA LYS A 17 -18.12 -7.00 6.18
C LYS A 17 -17.45 -7.90 5.14
N ILE A 18 -16.65 -7.30 4.27
CA ILE A 18 -15.73 -7.98 3.36
C ILE A 18 -14.31 -7.64 3.78
N ILE A 19 -13.49 -8.67 3.91
CA ILE A 19 -12.04 -8.51 4.03
C ILE A 19 -11.46 -8.90 2.67
N PHE A 20 -10.87 -7.94 1.98
CA PHE A 20 -10.13 -8.14 0.75
C PHE A 20 -8.63 -8.21 1.05
N GLN A 21 -8.12 -9.43 1.20
CA GLN A 21 -6.72 -9.71 1.40
C GLN A 21 -5.99 -9.87 0.07
N SER A 22 -5.03 -9.00 -0.20
CA SER A 22 -4.20 -9.11 -1.41
C SER A 22 -2.80 -8.53 -1.20
N PRO A 23 -1.73 -9.15 -1.76
CA PRO A 23 -0.35 -8.72 -1.58
C PRO A 23 -0.12 -7.22 -1.86
N THR A 24 0.93 -6.65 -1.27
CA THR A 24 1.35 -5.30 -1.67
C THR A 24 1.85 -5.33 -3.12
N GLY A 25 1.48 -4.32 -3.91
CA GLY A 25 1.83 -4.27 -5.34
C GLY A 25 0.85 -4.98 -6.29
N SER A 26 -0.19 -5.64 -5.77
CA SER A 26 -1.20 -6.34 -6.58
C SER A 26 -2.24 -5.45 -7.27
N GLY A 27 -2.20 -4.13 -7.06
CA GLY A 27 -3.19 -3.21 -7.63
C GLY A 27 -4.54 -3.17 -6.90
N LYS A 28 -4.58 -3.43 -5.59
CA LYS A 28 -5.81 -3.38 -4.76
C LYS A 28 -6.74 -2.21 -5.05
N THR A 29 -6.20 -0.99 -5.11
CA THR A 29 -6.97 0.22 -5.39
C THR A 29 -7.62 0.19 -6.78
N ILE A 30 -6.91 -0.30 -7.81
CA ILE A 30 -7.43 -0.44 -9.18
C ILE A 30 -8.51 -1.52 -9.23
N MET A 31 -8.28 -2.66 -8.57
CA MET A 31 -9.27 -3.73 -8.47
C MET A 31 -10.56 -3.21 -7.82
N MET A 32 -10.45 -2.52 -6.69
CA MET A 32 -11.61 -1.95 -5.99
C MET A 32 -12.32 -0.88 -6.82
N ALA A 33 -11.58 -0.03 -7.55
CA ALA A 33 -12.16 0.93 -8.47
C ALA A 33 -13.04 0.23 -9.54
N ASN A 34 -12.52 -0.82 -10.17
CA ASN A 34 -13.30 -1.61 -11.14
C ASN A 34 -14.49 -2.31 -10.49
N SER A 35 -14.32 -2.84 -9.26
CA SER A 35 -15.43 -3.42 -8.49
C SER A 35 -16.52 -2.40 -8.16
N ILE A 36 -16.18 -1.15 -7.87
CA ILE A 36 -17.15 -0.07 -7.67
C ILE A 36 -17.97 0.16 -8.96
N ILE A 37 -17.32 0.23 -10.12
CA ILE A 37 -18.02 0.41 -11.41
C ILE A 37 -19.02 -0.73 -11.64
N GLN A 38 -18.56 -1.98 -11.47
CA GLN A 38 -19.41 -3.16 -11.65
C GLN A 38 -20.58 -3.18 -10.66
N LEU A 39 -20.30 -2.88 -9.38
CA LEU A 39 -21.33 -2.83 -8.35
C LEU A 39 -22.38 -1.75 -8.63
N ILE A 40 -21.98 -0.59 -9.15
CA ILE A 40 -22.93 0.45 -9.54
C ILE A 40 -23.85 -0.04 -10.67
N GLU A 41 -23.30 -0.75 -11.65
CA GLU A 41 -24.09 -1.30 -12.75
C GLU A 41 -25.09 -2.36 -12.26
N GLU A 42 -24.64 -3.29 -11.40
CA GLU A 42 -25.51 -4.28 -10.75
C GLU A 42 -26.60 -3.60 -9.90
N CYS A 43 -26.24 -2.55 -9.14
CA CYS A 43 -27.18 -1.75 -8.35
C CYS A 43 -28.25 -1.07 -9.21
N LYS A 44 -27.89 -0.59 -10.41
CA LYS A 44 -28.83 0.05 -11.33
C LYS A 44 -29.73 -0.95 -12.05
N THR A 45 -29.19 -2.08 -12.47
CA THR A 45 -29.85 -2.98 -13.42
C THR A 45 -30.54 -4.18 -12.76
N GLU A 46 -29.94 -4.74 -11.71
CA GLU A 46 -30.39 -5.99 -11.09
C GLU A 46 -30.99 -5.77 -9.70
N ILE A 47 -30.31 -4.99 -8.85
CA ILE A 47 -30.68 -4.81 -7.43
C ILE A 47 -31.67 -3.64 -7.25
N ASN A 48 -31.67 -2.66 -8.15
CA ASN A 48 -32.44 -1.42 -8.07
C ASN A 48 -32.27 -0.69 -6.72
N THR A 49 -31.02 -0.37 -6.37
CA THR A 49 -30.65 0.29 -5.11
C THR A 49 -29.71 1.46 -5.36
N ASP A 50 -30.03 2.63 -4.79
CA ASP A 50 -29.12 3.78 -4.79
C ASP A 50 -28.04 3.60 -3.71
N VAL A 51 -26.78 3.87 -4.07
CA VAL A 51 -25.63 3.68 -3.18
C VAL A 51 -24.73 4.92 -3.21
N ALA A 52 -24.01 5.16 -2.11
CA ALA A 52 -22.88 6.08 -2.05
C ALA A 52 -21.67 5.37 -1.43
N PHE A 53 -20.47 5.83 -1.78
CA PHE A 53 -19.22 5.23 -1.33
C PHE A 53 -18.45 6.21 -0.44
N LEU A 54 -17.96 5.69 0.68
CA LEU A 54 -17.04 6.39 1.57
C LEU A 54 -15.71 5.65 1.55
N TRP A 55 -14.67 6.27 1.01
CA TRP A 55 -13.32 5.70 0.95
C TRP A 55 -12.42 6.35 1.99
N LEU A 56 -11.93 5.57 2.95
CA LEU A 56 -11.04 6.05 4.00
C LEU A 56 -9.73 5.27 4.01
N SER A 57 -8.61 5.96 3.80
CA SER A 57 -7.29 5.35 3.93
C SER A 57 -6.77 5.50 5.37
N ILE A 58 -6.27 4.40 5.94
CA ILE A 58 -5.62 4.39 7.25
C ILE A 58 -4.12 4.63 7.08
N GLY A 59 -3.57 5.54 7.89
CA GLY A 59 -2.15 5.87 7.88
C GLY A 59 -1.91 7.38 7.93
N LYS A 60 -0.68 7.74 8.32
CA LYS A 60 -0.25 9.14 8.30
C LYS A 60 -0.11 9.62 6.84
N GLY A 61 -0.04 10.93 6.65
CA GLY A 61 0.23 11.53 5.34
C GLY A 61 -0.93 11.46 4.34
N GLU A 62 -0.57 11.30 3.06
CA GLU A 62 -1.42 11.60 1.91
C GLU A 62 -1.88 10.35 1.12
N LEU A 63 -1.92 9.18 1.77
CA LEU A 63 -2.35 7.90 1.15
C LEU A 63 -3.69 8.02 0.41
N HIS A 64 -4.69 8.65 1.03
CA HIS A 64 -6.00 8.90 0.42
C HIS A 64 -5.93 9.74 -0.87
N LEU A 65 -4.98 10.67 -1.01
CA LEU A 65 -4.79 11.44 -2.25
C LEU A 65 -4.19 10.59 -3.37
N GLN A 66 -3.39 9.58 -3.03
CA GLN A 66 -2.87 8.63 -4.00
C GLN A 66 -3.97 7.69 -4.50
N SER A 67 -4.79 7.19 -3.57
CA SER A 67 -5.98 6.41 -3.93
C SER A 67 -6.95 7.27 -4.76
N MET A 68 -7.16 8.55 -4.41
CA MET A 68 -7.94 9.50 -5.21
C MET A 68 -7.40 9.67 -6.64
N THR A 69 -6.09 9.81 -6.80
CA THR A 69 -5.45 9.94 -8.13
C THR A 69 -5.68 8.68 -8.96
N THR A 70 -5.59 7.50 -8.34
CA THR A 70 -5.86 6.22 -9.01
C THR A 70 -7.33 6.09 -9.38
N LEU A 71 -8.25 6.41 -8.47
CA LEU A 71 -9.69 6.36 -8.71
C LEU A 71 -10.11 7.29 -9.85
N LYS A 72 -9.63 8.54 -9.87
CA LYS A 72 -9.92 9.49 -10.95
C LYS A 72 -9.42 9.00 -12.31
N LYS A 73 -8.25 8.33 -12.36
CA LYS A 73 -7.73 7.73 -13.61
C LYS A 73 -8.61 6.57 -14.10
N VAL A 74 -9.11 5.73 -13.20
CA VAL A 74 -9.94 4.57 -13.57
C VAL A 74 -11.37 4.98 -13.92
N PHE A 75 -11.96 5.92 -13.18
CA PHE A 75 -13.34 6.37 -13.39
C PHE A 75 -13.50 7.33 -14.56
N ASP A 76 -12.44 8.09 -14.89
CA ASP A 76 -12.39 9.14 -15.91
C ASP A 76 -13.42 10.26 -15.65
N VAL A 77 -14.70 9.97 -15.89
CA VAL A 77 -15.84 10.89 -15.69
C VAL A 77 -16.79 10.42 -14.60
N PHE A 78 -17.05 9.12 -14.48
CA PHE A 78 -18.03 8.56 -13.55
C PHE A 78 -17.57 7.17 -13.07
N PRO A 79 -17.66 6.85 -11.76
CA PRO A 79 -18.08 7.68 -10.62
C PRO A 79 -17.31 8.98 -10.38
N THR A 80 -17.96 9.97 -9.76
CA THR A 80 -17.27 11.18 -9.30
C THR A 80 -16.55 10.91 -7.98
N VAL A 81 -15.33 11.44 -7.84
CA VAL A 81 -14.53 11.34 -6.62
C VAL A 81 -14.37 12.70 -5.96
N SER A 82 -14.85 12.82 -4.72
CA SER A 82 -14.84 14.07 -3.96
C SER A 82 -14.01 13.97 -2.70
N LEU A 83 -13.12 14.94 -2.47
CA LEU A 83 -12.28 14.98 -1.27
C LEU A 83 -13.06 15.53 -0.08
N ILE A 84 -13.15 14.75 1.00
CA ILE A 84 -13.91 15.08 2.21
C ILE A 84 -13.48 16.43 2.81
N ASP A 85 -12.17 16.64 2.97
CA ASP A 85 -11.61 17.83 3.61
C ASP A 85 -11.99 19.15 2.89
N ASN A 86 -12.26 19.10 1.58
CA ASN A 86 -12.52 20.30 0.76
C ASN A 86 -13.99 20.43 0.35
N GLU A 87 -14.61 19.33 -0.09
CA GLU A 87 -15.92 19.37 -0.77
C GLU A 87 -17.10 19.21 0.17
N PHE A 88 -16.85 18.80 1.42
CA PHE A 88 -17.87 18.64 2.46
C PHE A 88 -17.73 19.65 3.60
N ALA A 89 -16.81 20.61 3.48
CA ALA A 89 -16.67 21.73 4.39
C ALA A 89 -17.72 22.83 4.09
N GLY A 90 -19.01 22.56 4.30
CA GLY A 90 -20.05 23.59 4.13
C GLY A 90 -21.46 23.10 3.85
N ASN A 91 -22.07 23.58 2.75
CA ASN A 91 -23.50 23.42 2.45
C ASN A 91 -23.87 22.07 1.83
N ARG A 92 -22.93 21.12 1.81
CA ARG A 92 -23.19 19.82 1.20
C ARG A 92 -23.86 18.94 2.25
N GLU A 93 -25.10 18.54 1.99
CA GLU A 93 -25.93 17.84 2.98
C GLU A 93 -25.83 16.30 2.88
N TRP A 94 -25.37 15.75 1.76
CA TRP A 94 -25.17 14.30 1.58
C TRP A 94 -24.14 13.99 0.49
N ILE A 95 -23.59 12.77 0.52
CA ILE A 95 -22.80 12.18 -0.57
C ILE A 95 -23.78 11.75 -1.66
N ARG A 96 -23.60 12.17 -2.92
CA ARG A 96 -24.51 11.96 -4.06
C ARG A 96 -24.56 10.49 -4.48
N SER A 97 -25.59 10.15 -5.26
CA SER A 97 -25.74 8.82 -5.87
C SER A 97 -24.48 8.43 -6.64
N TYR A 98 -23.96 7.25 -6.31
CA TYR A 98 -22.77 6.64 -6.90
C TYR A 98 -21.49 7.45 -6.77
N GLU A 99 -21.44 8.45 -5.89
CA GLU A 99 -20.24 9.23 -5.63
C GLU A 99 -19.31 8.52 -4.65
N VAL A 100 -17.99 8.68 -4.86
CA VAL A 100 -16.96 8.27 -3.91
C VAL A 100 -16.45 9.48 -3.13
N ALA A 101 -16.87 9.62 -1.87
CA ALA A 101 -16.29 10.57 -0.94
C ALA A 101 -15.03 9.97 -0.31
N ILE A 102 -13.87 10.59 -0.52
CA ILE A 102 -12.56 10.07 -0.10
C ILE A 102 -11.89 10.94 0.97
N GLY A 103 -11.26 10.32 1.97
CA GLY A 103 -10.56 11.06 3.02
C GLY A 103 -9.55 10.23 3.82
N ASN A 104 -8.84 10.92 4.72
CA ASN A 104 -7.89 10.30 5.62
C ASN A 104 -8.58 9.89 6.94
N TRP A 105 -8.60 8.60 7.25
CA TRP A 105 -9.18 8.05 8.48
C TRP A 105 -8.58 8.69 9.74
N GLU A 106 -7.26 8.87 9.73
CA GLU A 106 -6.53 9.39 10.87
C GLU A 106 -6.93 10.81 11.23
N LYS A 107 -7.20 11.66 10.22
CA LYS A 107 -7.65 13.04 10.41
C LYS A 107 -9.08 13.12 10.96
N LEU A 108 -9.97 12.23 10.53
CA LEU A 108 -11.39 12.26 10.90
C LEU A 108 -11.63 11.75 12.32
N ARG A 109 -10.88 10.74 12.79
CA ARG A 109 -11.15 10.10 14.09
C ARG A 109 -10.68 10.85 15.33
N ILE A 110 -9.98 11.98 15.18
CA ILE A 110 -9.31 12.64 16.31
C ILE A 110 -10.33 13.39 17.17
N LYS A 111 -10.42 13.03 18.45
CA LYS A 111 -11.08 13.83 19.49
C LYS A 111 -10.09 14.34 20.53
N LYS A 112 -10.37 15.52 21.07
CA LYS A 112 -9.72 16.10 22.25
C LYS A 112 -10.81 16.52 23.22
N ASP A 113 -10.71 16.08 24.47
CA ASP A 113 -11.67 16.40 25.55
C ASP A 113 -13.13 16.06 25.17
N GLY A 114 -13.33 14.93 24.49
CA GLY A 114 -14.65 14.47 24.01
C GLY A 114 -15.16 15.16 22.74
N GLN A 115 -14.49 16.21 22.26
CA GLN A 115 -14.89 16.95 21.06
C GLN A 115 -14.04 16.58 19.85
N TRP A 116 -14.67 16.52 18.67
CA TRP A 116 -13.97 16.31 17.41
C TRP A 116 -12.94 17.42 17.16
N LYS A 117 -11.70 17.05 16.82
CA LYS A 117 -10.65 18.03 16.51
C LYS A 117 -10.82 18.59 15.11
N ASN A 118 -11.18 17.74 14.15
CA ASN A 118 -11.35 18.13 12.76
C ASN A 118 -12.59 19.03 12.60
N VAL A 119 -12.41 20.19 12.00
CA VAL A 119 -13.46 21.22 11.84
C VAL A 119 -14.66 20.66 11.10
N ILE A 120 -14.45 19.83 10.07
CA ILE A 120 -15.55 19.23 9.30
C ILE A 120 -16.39 18.24 10.11
N MET A 121 -15.90 17.75 11.26
CA MET A 121 -16.64 16.84 12.14
C MET A 121 -17.36 17.59 13.28
N LYS A 122 -17.01 18.84 13.55
CA LYS A 122 -17.56 19.63 14.67
C LYS A 122 -18.96 20.14 14.37
N ASP A 123 -19.76 20.31 15.41
CA ASP A 123 -21.03 21.04 15.30
C ASP A 123 -20.77 22.53 15.01
N GLY A 124 -21.61 23.11 14.16
CA GLY A 124 -21.51 24.49 13.70
C GLY A 124 -22.77 24.91 12.94
N GLU A 125 -22.74 26.09 12.32
CA GLU A 125 -23.88 26.61 11.56
C GLU A 125 -24.13 25.88 10.22
N LYS A 126 -23.07 25.30 9.65
CA LYS A 126 -23.13 24.53 8.40
C LYS A 126 -23.19 23.03 8.68
N PHE A 127 -23.63 22.25 7.70
CA PHE A 127 -23.64 20.79 7.78
C PHE A 127 -22.23 20.27 8.04
N ASN A 128 -22.09 19.52 9.14
CA ASN A 128 -20.87 18.79 9.43
C ASN A 128 -20.93 17.40 8.81
N PHE A 129 -19.77 16.75 8.69
CA PHE A 129 -19.65 15.48 8.00
C PHE A 129 -20.42 14.35 8.69
N ARG A 130 -20.64 14.42 10.02
CA ARG A 130 -21.49 13.45 10.72
C ARG A 130 -22.95 13.55 10.28
N GLN A 131 -23.46 14.78 10.16
CA GLN A 131 -24.79 15.04 9.62
C GLN A 131 -24.88 14.63 8.15
N VAL A 132 -23.84 14.87 7.34
CA VAL A 132 -23.76 14.39 5.96
C VAL A 132 -23.89 12.87 5.89
N LEU A 133 -23.18 12.14 6.75
CA LEU A 133 -23.25 10.67 6.81
C LEU A 133 -24.66 10.22 7.18
N GLN A 134 -25.28 10.85 8.19
CA GLN A 134 -26.66 10.55 8.58
C GLN A 134 -27.64 10.76 7.41
N THR A 135 -27.65 11.95 6.80
CA THR A 135 -28.56 12.27 5.69
C THR A 135 -28.28 11.43 4.45
N THR A 136 -27.03 11.01 4.24
CA THR A 136 -26.69 10.06 3.17
C THR A 136 -27.38 8.71 3.41
N ARG A 137 -27.32 8.17 4.64
CA ARG A 137 -27.97 6.89 5.01
C ARG A 137 -29.50 6.94 4.91
N GLU A 138 -30.10 8.10 5.19
CA GLU A 138 -31.55 8.30 5.02
C GLU A 138 -31.98 8.27 3.54
N LYS A 139 -31.07 8.61 2.62
CA LYS A 139 -31.36 8.71 1.18
C LYS A 139 -30.95 7.49 0.37
N ARG A 140 -29.91 6.78 0.80
CA ARG A 140 -29.26 5.70 0.03
C ARG A 140 -28.42 4.81 0.92
N LYS A 141 -28.03 3.65 0.39
CA LYS A 141 -27.12 2.74 1.07
C LYS A 141 -25.70 3.31 1.07
N LEU A 142 -25.00 3.17 2.19
CA LEU A 142 -23.63 3.67 2.35
C LEU A 142 -22.66 2.49 2.41
N ILE A 143 -21.70 2.49 1.48
CA ILE A 143 -20.63 1.49 1.41
C ILE A 143 -19.33 2.13 1.87
N LEU A 144 -18.77 1.64 2.97
CA LEU A 144 -17.47 2.06 3.49
C LEU A 144 -16.37 1.18 2.93
N ILE A 145 -15.37 1.79 2.31
CA ILE A 145 -14.14 1.14 1.85
C ILE A 145 -13.00 1.66 2.71
N ILE A 146 -12.32 0.75 3.41
CA ILE A 146 -11.18 1.04 4.26
C ILE A 146 -9.92 0.53 3.57
N ASP A 147 -9.09 1.45 3.13
CA ASP A 147 -7.82 1.17 2.47
C ASP A 147 -6.68 1.17 3.50
N GLU A 148 -5.69 0.31 3.29
CA GLU A 148 -4.55 0.08 4.20
C GLU A 148 -4.97 -0.32 5.64
N SER A 149 -5.95 -1.21 5.77
CA SER A 149 -6.58 -1.54 7.07
C SER A 149 -5.68 -2.26 8.11
N HIS A 150 -4.40 -2.50 7.79
CA HIS A 150 -3.43 -3.20 8.64
C HIS A 150 -2.97 -2.42 9.88
N VAL A 151 -3.11 -1.09 9.91
CA VAL A 151 -2.58 -0.24 11.00
C VAL A 151 -3.57 -0.07 12.17
N GLY A 152 -4.82 -0.49 12.01
CA GLY A 152 -5.92 -0.06 12.88
C GLY A 152 -6.40 -1.07 13.91
N LYS A 153 -5.53 -1.74 14.67
CA LYS A 153 -5.99 -2.54 15.82
C LYS A 153 -6.56 -1.63 16.93
N SER A 154 -7.83 -1.88 17.24
CA SER A 154 -8.42 -1.84 18.59
C SER A 154 -8.07 -0.61 19.44
N THR A 155 -8.50 0.58 19.01
CA THR A 155 -8.67 1.70 19.93
C THR A 155 -10.16 2.01 20.07
N ASN A 156 -10.61 2.47 21.23
CA ASN A 156 -11.99 2.95 21.44
C ASN A 156 -12.39 3.97 20.35
N ARG A 157 -11.42 4.76 19.87
CA ARG A 157 -11.61 5.78 18.82
C ARG A 157 -11.90 5.22 17.43
N THR A 158 -11.42 4.01 17.11
CA THR A 158 -11.77 3.34 15.83
C THR A 158 -13.26 2.98 15.82
N HIS A 159 -13.78 2.53 16.96
CA HIS A 159 -15.20 2.21 17.11
C HIS A 159 -16.07 3.47 17.02
N GLU A 160 -15.66 4.57 17.66
CA GLU A 160 -16.41 5.83 17.61
C GLU A 160 -16.64 6.36 16.17
N LEU A 161 -15.62 6.31 15.30
CA LEU A 161 -15.82 6.75 13.91
C LEU A 161 -16.71 5.78 13.12
N LEU A 162 -16.61 4.46 13.36
CA LEU A 162 -17.50 3.49 12.75
C LEU A 162 -18.95 3.66 13.21
N GLU A 163 -19.17 4.01 14.48
CA GLU A 163 -20.50 4.33 15.04
C GLU A 163 -21.11 5.59 14.43
N GLU A 164 -20.31 6.56 13.99
CA GLU A 164 -20.79 7.72 13.24
C GLU A 164 -21.11 7.36 11.77
N ILE A 165 -20.31 6.46 11.16
CA ILE A 165 -20.44 6.07 9.75
C ILE A 165 -21.60 5.11 9.51
N GLN A 166 -21.83 4.12 10.39
CA GLN A 166 -22.92 3.12 10.30
C GLN A 166 -23.20 2.62 8.87
N ALA A 167 -22.14 2.19 8.17
CA ALA A 167 -22.26 1.75 6.78
C ALA A 167 -23.09 0.46 6.66
N ASP A 168 -23.82 0.33 5.56
CA ASP A 168 -24.57 -0.89 5.23
C ASP A 168 -23.60 -2.04 4.88
N LEU A 169 -22.50 -1.72 4.20
CA LEU A 169 -21.43 -2.63 3.82
C LEU A 169 -20.06 -2.01 4.12
N ILE A 170 -19.17 -2.79 4.73
CA ILE A 170 -17.78 -2.41 5.01
C ILE A 170 -16.85 -3.32 4.21
N ILE A 171 -15.93 -2.73 3.44
CA ILE A 171 -14.92 -3.44 2.66
C ILE A 171 -13.54 -3.01 3.16
N GLU A 172 -12.81 -3.92 3.78
CA GLU A 172 -11.46 -3.68 4.28
C GLU A 172 -10.42 -4.26 3.33
N MET A 173 -9.49 -3.44 2.85
CA MET A 173 -8.42 -3.86 1.95
C MET A 173 -7.08 -3.88 2.67
N SER A 174 -6.37 -5.00 2.64
CA SER A 174 -5.06 -5.12 3.29
C SER A 174 -4.21 -6.26 2.75
N ALA A 175 -2.88 -6.11 2.78
CA ALA A 175 -1.95 -7.23 2.57
C ALA A 175 -1.84 -8.13 3.81
N THR A 176 -2.02 -7.55 4.99
CA THR A 176 -1.88 -8.20 6.28
C THR A 176 -3.08 -7.80 7.14
N PRO A 177 -4.28 -8.32 6.84
CA PRO A 177 -5.45 -8.00 7.63
C PRO A 177 -5.20 -8.41 9.09
N SER A 178 -5.52 -7.53 10.04
CA SER A 178 -5.52 -7.85 11.46
C SER A 178 -6.75 -8.70 11.75
N ILE A 179 -6.68 -9.95 11.32
CA ILE A 179 -7.72 -10.92 11.53
C ILE A 179 -7.71 -11.26 13.03
N GLU A 180 -8.58 -10.63 13.83
CA GLU A 180 -9.04 -11.17 15.12
C GLU A 180 -10.07 -12.28 14.89
N THR A 181 -9.91 -13.05 13.82
CA THR A 181 -10.75 -14.19 13.51
C THR A 181 -9.98 -15.42 13.93
N THR A 182 -10.53 -16.11 14.91
CA THR A 182 -10.02 -17.41 15.34
C THR A 182 -10.30 -18.43 14.24
N LEU A 183 -9.47 -19.48 14.14
CA LEU A 183 -9.81 -20.68 13.36
C LEU A 183 -11.21 -21.20 13.73
N ASP A 184 -11.60 -21.02 14.98
CA ASP A 184 -12.93 -21.30 15.53
C ASP A 184 -14.05 -20.50 14.84
N ASP A 185 -13.85 -19.23 14.49
CA ASP A 185 -14.83 -18.42 13.75
C ASP A 185 -15.05 -18.93 12.31
N TYR A 186 -13.99 -19.41 11.65
CA TYR A 186 -14.10 -20.07 10.34
C TYR A 186 -14.77 -21.45 10.46
N GLN A 187 -14.36 -22.26 11.45
CA GLN A 187 -14.92 -23.60 11.68
C GLN A 187 -16.40 -23.55 12.07
N LYS A 188 -16.83 -22.48 12.76
CA LYS A 188 -18.24 -22.22 13.09
C LYS A 188 -19.04 -21.62 11.93
N GLY A 189 -18.41 -21.36 10.78
CA GLY A 189 -19.07 -20.81 9.60
C GLY A 189 -19.43 -19.31 9.71
N PHE A 190 -18.84 -18.57 10.65
CA PHE A 190 -19.07 -17.13 10.77
C PHE A 190 -18.37 -16.34 9.67
N TRP A 191 -17.30 -16.88 9.07
CA TRP A 191 -16.59 -16.30 7.94
C TRP A 191 -16.47 -17.31 6.81
N GLN A 192 -16.88 -16.90 5.61
CA GLN A 192 -16.68 -17.69 4.41
C GLN A 192 -15.38 -17.28 3.73
N SER A 193 -14.49 -18.24 3.52
CA SER A 193 -13.30 -18.04 2.68
C SER A 193 -13.73 -18.16 1.21
N ALA A 194 -13.45 -17.14 0.41
CA ALA A 194 -13.63 -17.13 -1.03
C ALA A 194 -12.24 -17.02 -1.69
N PRO A 195 -11.54 -18.14 -1.92
CA PRO A 195 -10.40 -18.11 -2.83
C PRO A 195 -10.88 -17.62 -4.20
N VAL A 196 -10.05 -16.83 -4.88
CA VAL A 196 -10.34 -16.39 -6.26
C VAL A 196 -9.64 -17.37 -7.18
N ASP A 197 -10.37 -18.38 -7.65
CA ASP A 197 -9.96 -19.24 -8.76
C ASP A 197 -10.94 -19.12 -9.94
N GLU A 198 -10.54 -19.64 -11.09
CA GLU A 198 -11.32 -19.61 -12.34
C GLU A 198 -12.69 -20.32 -12.26
N ASN A 199 -12.94 -21.12 -11.22
CA ASN A 199 -14.16 -21.89 -11.01
C ASN A 199 -14.95 -21.45 -9.77
N SER A 200 -14.59 -20.30 -9.19
CA SER A 200 -15.17 -19.83 -7.93
C SER A 200 -16.61 -19.36 -8.12
N ASP A 201 -17.56 -20.26 -7.89
CA ASP A 201 -18.96 -19.90 -7.68
C ASP A 201 -19.08 -19.20 -6.30
N PHE A 202 -19.18 -17.87 -6.32
CA PHE A 202 -19.37 -17.08 -5.12
C PHE A 202 -20.74 -17.38 -4.51
N VAL A 203 -20.76 -18.10 -3.39
CA VAL A 203 -21.99 -18.32 -2.62
C VAL A 203 -22.10 -17.20 -1.60
N LEU A 204 -23.22 -16.48 -1.67
CA LEU A 204 -23.58 -15.45 -0.72
C LEU A 204 -23.54 -15.97 0.73
N PRO A 205 -23.19 -15.11 1.69
CA PRO A 205 -23.28 -15.47 3.09
C PRO A 205 -24.75 -15.75 3.47
N SER A 206 -24.99 -16.86 4.19
CA SER A 206 -26.32 -17.18 4.74
C SER A 206 -26.64 -16.28 5.96
N ASP A 207 -27.85 -16.39 6.52
CA ASP A 207 -28.30 -15.57 7.66
C ASP A 207 -27.39 -15.65 8.93
N HIS A 208 -26.40 -16.53 8.96
CA HIS A 208 -25.52 -16.82 10.11
C HIS A 208 -24.07 -16.33 9.98
N THR A 209 -23.69 -15.67 8.89
CA THR A 209 -22.31 -15.23 8.66
C THR A 209 -22.07 -13.77 9.09
N LYS A 210 -20.90 -13.49 9.68
CA LYS A 210 -20.44 -12.14 10.03
C LYS A 210 -19.79 -11.40 8.85
N GLY A 211 -19.37 -12.10 7.80
CA GLY A 211 -18.74 -11.49 6.61
C GLY A 211 -18.06 -12.47 5.66
N VAL A 212 -17.44 -11.93 4.61
CA VAL A 212 -16.68 -12.69 3.59
C VAL A 212 -15.20 -12.32 3.66
N HIS A 213 -14.33 -13.31 3.56
CA HIS A 213 -12.90 -13.10 3.37
C HIS A 213 -12.48 -13.53 1.96
N ILE A 214 -12.18 -12.53 1.13
CA ILE A 214 -11.65 -12.73 -0.22
C ILE A 214 -10.13 -12.65 -0.13
N ARG A 215 -9.45 -13.73 -0.51
CA ARG A 215 -7.99 -13.81 -0.47
C ARG A 215 -7.43 -14.04 -1.86
N ILE A 216 -6.56 -13.13 -2.29
CA ILE A 216 -5.74 -13.28 -3.50
C ILE A 216 -4.45 -13.99 -3.12
N ASP A 217 -4.15 -15.10 -3.82
CA ASP A 217 -2.90 -15.82 -3.66
C ASP A 217 -1.74 -14.95 -4.19
N PRO A 218 -0.65 -14.74 -3.42
CA PRO A 218 0.57 -14.12 -3.91
C PRO A 218 1.08 -14.70 -5.24
N GLN A 219 0.92 -16.00 -5.47
CA GLN A 219 1.36 -16.64 -6.70
C GLN A 219 0.62 -16.09 -7.92
N MET A 220 -0.68 -15.80 -7.83
CA MET A 220 -1.42 -15.17 -8.94
C MET A 220 -0.84 -13.79 -9.29
N VAL A 221 -0.48 -13.00 -8.28
CA VAL A 221 0.10 -11.66 -8.49
C VAL A 221 1.50 -11.75 -9.09
N ILE A 222 2.25 -12.79 -8.74
CA ILE A 222 3.54 -13.12 -9.36
C ILE A 222 3.30 -13.53 -10.81
N ASP A 223 2.41 -14.47 -11.09
CA ASP A 223 2.17 -15.01 -12.44
C ASP A 223 1.70 -13.93 -13.42
N GLU A 224 0.93 -12.94 -12.95
CA GLU A 224 0.54 -11.73 -13.70
C GLU A 224 1.70 -10.73 -13.93
N GLY A 225 2.90 -11.00 -13.43
CA GLY A 225 4.08 -10.16 -13.65
C GLY A 225 4.10 -8.86 -12.84
N LEU A 226 3.18 -8.66 -11.88
CA LEU A 226 3.06 -7.41 -11.13
C LEU A 226 4.16 -7.23 -10.08
N ILE A 227 4.59 -8.33 -9.46
CA ILE A 227 5.63 -8.34 -8.42
C ILE A 227 6.76 -9.33 -8.76
N LYS A 228 7.92 -9.08 -8.16
CA LYS A 228 9.12 -9.93 -8.27
C LYS A 228 8.82 -11.35 -7.76
N LYS A 229 9.41 -12.36 -8.42
CA LYS A 229 9.21 -13.78 -8.14
C LYS A 229 9.78 -14.24 -6.80
N GLU A 230 10.87 -13.60 -6.38
CA GLU A 230 11.66 -14.05 -5.24
C GLU A 230 12.42 -12.88 -4.62
N LEU A 231 12.64 -12.96 -3.31
CA LEU A 231 13.44 -12.02 -2.54
C LEU A 231 14.61 -12.75 -1.91
N LEU A 232 15.84 -12.37 -2.28
CA LEU A 232 17.07 -12.97 -1.79
C LEU A 232 17.71 -12.08 -0.73
N ILE A 233 18.06 -12.66 0.42
CA ILE A 233 18.71 -11.95 1.53
C ILE A 233 20.17 -12.40 1.60
N ASN A 234 21.08 -11.43 1.55
CA ASN A 234 22.53 -11.62 1.56
C ASN A 234 23.07 -12.64 0.55
N PRO A 235 22.55 -12.69 -0.70
CA PRO A 235 23.07 -13.65 -1.68
C PRO A 235 24.55 -13.34 -1.97
N LYS A 236 25.39 -14.38 -1.91
CA LYS A 236 26.83 -14.32 -2.20
C LYS A 236 27.65 -13.38 -1.30
N ILE A 237 27.12 -12.96 -0.14
CA ILE A 237 27.87 -12.10 0.79
C ILE A 237 29.10 -12.82 1.38
N ASP A 238 29.03 -14.15 1.48
CA ASP A 238 30.11 -14.98 2.04
C ASP A 238 31.30 -15.14 1.09
N GLU A 239 31.13 -14.87 -0.22
CA GLU A 239 32.20 -14.95 -1.23
C GLU A 239 33.19 -13.77 -1.14
N ILE A 240 32.85 -12.71 -0.39
CA ILE A 240 33.63 -11.46 -0.26
C ILE A 240 34.31 -11.37 1.13
N LYS A 241 34.27 -12.44 1.94
CA LYS A 241 34.90 -12.45 3.28
C LYS A 241 36.42 -12.56 3.20
N ASP A 242 37.10 -11.42 3.12
CA ASP A 242 38.44 -11.27 3.72
C ASP A 242 38.27 -10.84 5.19
N SER A 243 39.06 -11.42 6.09
CA SER A 243 38.89 -11.33 7.55
C SER A 243 39.10 -9.93 8.15
N GLU A 244 39.40 -8.91 7.34
CA GLU A 244 39.74 -7.54 7.80
C GLU A 244 38.82 -6.43 7.27
N THR A 245 37.83 -6.71 6.42
CA THR A 245 36.94 -5.66 5.88
C THR A 245 35.76 -5.37 6.81
N ASP A 246 35.46 -4.09 7.06
CA ASP A 246 34.29 -3.68 7.82
C ASP A 246 33.02 -4.27 7.19
N SER A 247 32.22 -4.96 7.99
CA SER A 247 30.93 -5.57 7.61
C SER A 247 30.01 -4.64 6.81
N GLN A 248 30.09 -3.32 7.04
CA GLN A 248 29.29 -2.33 6.30
C GLN A 248 29.80 -2.09 4.87
N GLU A 249 31.12 -2.04 4.70
CA GLU A 249 31.75 -1.83 3.40
C GLU A 249 31.51 -3.04 2.49
N VAL A 250 31.59 -4.27 3.04
CA VAL A 250 31.25 -5.50 2.30
C VAL A 250 29.80 -5.46 1.79
N ILE A 251 28.85 -5.06 2.63
CA ILE A 251 27.43 -4.93 2.25
C ILE A 251 27.24 -3.92 1.11
N LEU A 252 27.87 -2.76 1.21
CA LEU A 252 27.77 -1.70 0.20
C LEU A 252 28.44 -2.12 -1.11
N GLU A 253 29.61 -2.75 -1.06
CA GLU A 253 30.30 -3.28 -2.23
C GLU A 253 29.46 -4.35 -2.93
N THR A 254 28.90 -5.30 -2.17
CA THR A 254 28.04 -6.35 -2.74
C THR A 254 26.82 -5.75 -3.43
N ALA A 255 26.16 -4.79 -2.79
CA ALA A 255 25.01 -4.10 -3.37
C ALA A 255 25.38 -3.30 -4.63
N TYR A 256 26.53 -2.63 -4.63
CA TYR A 256 27.04 -1.90 -5.78
C TYR A 256 27.32 -2.84 -6.97
N GLN A 257 28.02 -3.95 -6.74
CA GLN A 257 28.32 -4.94 -7.78
C GLN A 257 27.03 -5.57 -8.33
N LYS A 258 26.08 -5.93 -7.46
CA LYS A 258 24.78 -6.46 -7.89
C LYS A 258 24.01 -5.44 -8.73
N ARG A 259 24.11 -4.14 -8.43
CA ARG A 259 23.49 -3.10 -9.26
C ARG A 259 24.10 -3.05 -10.67
N LEU A 260 25.42 -3.10 -10.78
CA LEU A 260 26.12 -3.11 -12.08
C LEU A 260 25.73 -4.34 -12.91
N GLU A 261 25.64 -5.50 -12.28
CA GLU A 261 25.15 -6.74 -12.89
C GLU A 261 23.72 -6.55 -13.45
N LEU A 262 22.79 -6.05 -12.63
CA LEU A 262 21.40 -5.82 -13.05
C LEU A 262 21.31 -4.79 -14.19
N LYS A 263 22.09 -3.70 -14.14
CA LYS A 263 22.09 -2.69 -15.21
C LYS A 263 22.52 -3.31 -16.54
N LYS A 264 23.59 -4.11 -16.54
CA LYS A 264 24.06 -4.83 -17.73
C LYS A 264 23.02 -5.83 -18.24
N LEU A 265 22.30 -6.51 -17.34
CA LEU A 265 21.22 -7.43 -17.72
C LEU A 265 20.05 -6.70 -18.37
N PHE A 266 19.64 -5.54 -17.86
CA PHE A 266 18.61 -4.70 -18.48
C PHE A 266 19.02 -4.19 -19.86
N GLU A 267 20.28 -3.75 -20.01
CA GLU A 267 20.85 -3.37 -21.32
C GLU A 267 20.84 -4.55 -22.31
N THR A 268 21.18 -5.75 -21.84
CA THR A 268 21.20 -6.96 -22.68
C THR A 268 19.81 -7.35 -23.21
N VAL A 269 18.75 -7.10 -22.44
CA VAL A 269 17.37 -7.34 -22.87
C VAL A 269 16.75 -6.14 -23.60
N GLY A 270 17.52 -5.06 -23.82
CA GLY A 270 17.10 -3.90 -24.61
C GLY A 270 16.07 -3.01 -23.93
N VAL A 271 16.05 -2.93 -22.59
CA VAL A 271 15.16 -2.02 -21.85
C VAL A 271 15.96 -0.95 -21.12
N ASP A 272 15.46 0.28 -21.18
CA ASP A 272 16.10 1.42 -20.53
C ASP A 272 15.64 1.56 -19.08
N ILE A 273 16.05 0.59 -18.26
CA ILE A 273 15.84 0.64 -16.82
C ILE A 273 17.18 0.91 -16.15
N ASN A 274 17.20 1.90 -15.28
CA ASN A 274 18.29 2.16 -14.36
C ASN A 274 17.94 1.60 -12.97
N PRO A 275 18.52 0.47 -12.53
CA PRO A 275 18.19 -0.13 -11.24
C PRO A 275 18.56 0.79 -10.09
N LEU A 276 17.60 1.01 -9.19
CA LEU A 276 17.80 1.81 -7.98
C LEU A 276 18.22 0.93 -6.80
N VAL A 277 19.24 1.40 -6.06
CA VAL A 277 19.62 0.86 -4.76
C VAL A 277 19.07 1.78 -3.66
N LEU A 278 18.26 1.20 -2.78
CA LEU A 278 17.70 1.87 -1.63
C LEU A 278 18.58 1.61 -0.42
N VAL A 279 19.02 2.66 0.28
CA VAL A 279 19.89 2.55 1.45
C VAL A 279 19.15 3.07 2.67
N GLN A 280 18.69 2.15 3.50
CA GLN A 280 18.00 2.46 4.75
C GLN A 280 19.01 2.69 5.88
N ILE A 281 18.95 3.88 6.47
CA ILE A 281 19.74 4.31 7.61
C ILE A 281 18.85 4.34 8.86
N PRO A 282 19.36 3.99 10.05
CA PRO A 282 18.61 4.17 11.29
C PRO A 282 18.33 5.64 11.65
N THR A 283 17.31 5.87 12.48
CA THR A 283 16.90 7.22 12.91
C THR A 283 17.72 7.80 14.06
N ALA A 284 18.49 6.98 14.81
CA ALA A 284 19.34 7.48 15.89
C ALA A 284 20.47 8.40 15.40
N GLU A 285 21.17 9.03 16.35
CA GLU A 285 22.35 9.89 16.11
C GLU A 285 23.44 9.15 15.30
N ALA A 286 23.57 7.84 15.51
CA ALA A 286 24.42 6.95 14.70
C ALA A 286 24.07 6.91 13.20
N GLY A 287 22.89 7.39 12.81
CA GLY A 287 22.46 7.51 11.43
C GLY A 287 23.24 8.57 10.65
N GLU A 288 23.64 9.68 11.27
CA GLU A 288 24.41 10.73 10.59
C GLU A 288 25.80 10.26 10.17
N ASP A 289 26.49 9.53 11.06
CA ASP A 289 27.81 8.99 10.75
C ASP A 289 27.73 7.89 9.69
N LYS A 290 26.66 7.08 9.71
CA LYS A 290 26.38 6.12 8.62
C LYS A 290 26.12 6.81 7.29
N ILE A 291 25.38 7.93 7.26
CA ILE A 291 25.20 8.71 6.02
C ILE A 291 26.56 9.18 5.50
N LYS A 292 27.43 9.71 6.36
CA LYS A 292 28.78 10.14 5.94
C LYS A 292 29.60 8.97 5.40
N ALA A 293 29.57 7.81 6.05
CA ALA A 293 30.28 6.61 5.62
C ALA A 293 29.79 6.11 4.25
N VAL A 294 28.48 5.98 4.07
CA VAL A 294 27.86 5.58 2.78
C VAL A 294 28.22 6.58 1.69
N LYS A 295 28.15 7.88 1.96
CA LYS A 295 28.54 8.92 0.99
C LYS A 295 30.01 8.83 0.59
N LYS A 296 30.90 8.60 1.55
CA LYS A 296 32.34 8.44 1.30
C LYS A 296 32.60 7.23 0.40
N PHE A 297 31.98 6.09 0.71
CA PHE A 297 32.07 4.88 -0.10
C PHE A 297 31.58 5.13 -1.54
N LEU A 298 30.37 5.69 -1.69
CA LEU A 298 29.76 5.95 -3.00
C LEU A 298 30.54 6.98 -3.82
N ALA A 299 31.08 8.02 -3.19
CA ALA A 299 31.94 8.99 -3.85
C ALA A 299 33.21 8.33 -4.42
N GLY A 300 33.79 7.36 -3.71
CA GLY A 300 34.90 6.54 -4.21
C GLY A 300 34.56 5.71 -5.46
N LYS A 301 33.28 5.43 -5.71
CA LYS A 301 32.75 4.78 -6.91
C LYS A 301 32.22 5.78 -7.95
N GLY A 302 32.42 7.08 -7.74
CA GLY A 302 31.92 8.13 -8.62
C GLY A 302 30.40 8.30 -8.55
N ILE A 303 29.76 8.03 -7.42
CA ILE A 303 28.32 8.28 -7.18
C ILE A 303 28.18 9.40 -6.17
N THR A 304 27.69 10.56 -6.62
CA THR A 304 27.66 11.79 -5.81
C THR A 304 26.32 12.51 -5.94
N GLU A 305 25.95 13.28 -4.90
CA GLU A 305 24.80 14.17 -4.98
C GLU A 305 25.10 15.31 -5.95
N LEU A 306 24.09 15.85 -6.62
CA LEU A 306 24.22 17.13 -7.32
C LEU A 306 23.98 18.25 -6.29
N LYS A 307 25.04 18.97 -5.92
CA LYS A 307 24.95 20.13 -5.00
C LYS A 307 25.60 21.35 -5.62
N ASN A 308 24.83 22.42 -5.78
CA ASN A 308 25.29 23.70 -6.32
C ASN A 308 26.01 23.56 -7.69
N GLY A 309 25.50 22.66 -8.55
CA GLY A 309 26.10 22.37 -9.86
C GLY A 309 27.38 21.52 -9.80
N GLN A 310 27.77 21.00 -8.64
CA GLN A 310 28.90 20.09 -8.45
C GLN A 310 28.41 18.67 -8.15
N GLY A 311 29.14 17.68 -8.65
CA GLY A 311 28.75 16.27 -8.60
C GLY A 311 27.97 15.84 -9.83
N ASN A 312 27.46 14.61 -9.81
CA ASN A 312 26.84 13.98 -10.98
C ASN A 312 25.40 13.55 -10.79
N GLY A 313 24.76 13.88 -9.67
CA GLY A 313 23.33 13.64 -9.44
C GLY A 313 22.93 12.18 -9.26
N LYS A 314 23.88 11.24 -9.23
CA LYS A 314 23.60 9.80 -9.10
C LYS A 314 23.17 9.36 -7.70
N LEU A 315 23.34 10.23 -6.69
CA LEU A 315 22.93 9.99 -5.31
C LEU A 315 21.86 10.99 -4.89
N ALA A 316 20.77 10.48 -4.30
CA ALA A 316 19.77 11.28 -3.63
C ALA A 316 19.70 10.92 -2.13
N ILE A 317 19.37 11.90 -1.29
CA ILE A 317 19.18 11.71 0.14
C ILE A 317 17.82 12.26 0.53
N TRP A 318 16.99 11.37 1.06
CA TRP A 318 15.65 11.65 1.54
C TRP A 318 15.63 11.61 3.08
N LEU A 319 15.75 12.79 3.69
CA LEU A 319 15.49 13.00 5.11
C LEU A 319 14.09 13.61 5.21
N ALA A 320 13.30 13.26 6.23
CA ALA A 320 11.85 13.48 6.36
C ALA A 320 11.31 14.92 6.15
N GLU A 321 12.18 15.89 5.86
CA GLU A 321 11.89 17.29 5.59
C GLU A 321 11.71 17.63 4.10
N GLN A 322 11.90 16.66 3.18
CA GLN A 322 11.76 16.86 1.73
C GLN A 322 10.35 16.54 1.19
N LYS A 323 9.88 17.25 0.15
CA LYS A 323 8.52 17.14 -0.44
C LYS A 323 8.35 15.94 -1.38
N SER A 324 7.22 15.22 -1.27
CA SER A 324 6.93 13.96 -1.98
C SER A 324 7.05 14.02 -3.51
N GLU A 325 6.90 15.18 -4.13
CA GLU A 325 7.01 15.40 -5.58
C GLU A 325 8.39 15.00 -6.13
N THR A 326 9.48 15.21 -5.36
CA THR A 326 10.83 14.82 -5.77
C THR A 326 10.95 13.30 -5.92
N LEU A 327 10.24 12.52 -5.11
CA LEU A 327 10.28 11.06 -5.13
C LEU A 327 9.60 10.46 -6.37
N ASN A 328 8.56 11.09 -6.92
CA ASN A 328 7.90 10.59 -8.13
C ASN A 328 8.86 10.58 -9.33
N TRP A 329 9.66 11.63 -9.49
CA TRP A 329 10.70 11.69 -10.51
C TRP A 329 11.74 10.58 -10.35
N VAL A 330 12.12 10.24 -9.11
CA VAL A 330 13.06 9.15 -8.83
C VAL A 330 12.52 7.79 -9.29
N SER A 331 11.20 7.62 -9.40
CA SER A 331 10.59 6.34 -9.79
C SER A 331 10.60 6.07 -11.30
N GLU A 332 10.88 7.08 -12.13
CA GLU A 332 10.93 6.93 -13.59
C GLU A 332 12.02 5.91 -14.01
N PRO A 333 11.73 4.99 -14.95
CA PRO A 333 12.62 3.87 -15.28
C PRO A 333 14.06 4.25 -15.63
N ASP A 334 14.24 5.33 -16.37
CA ASP A 334 15.50 5.85 -16.92
C ASP A 334 16.19 6.86 -16.00
N ASN A 335 15.60 7.17 -14.84
CA ASN A 335 16.10 8.21 -13.94
C ASN A 335 17.57 7.97 -13.54
N GLU A 336 18.40 9.03 -13.60
CA GLU A 336 19.85 8.97 -13.39
C GLU A 336 20.27 8.58 -11.96
N ILE A 337 19.40 8.76 -10.96
CA ILE A 337 19.72 8.41 -9.57
C ILE A 337 19.91 6.89 -9.47
N GLU A 338 21.08 6.50 -9.00
CA GLU A 338 21.50 5.11 -8.82
C GLU A 338 21.31 4.64 -7.37
N PHE A 339 21.44 5.56 -6.40
CA PHE A 339 21.33 5.29 -4.97
C PHE A 339 20.44 6.33 -4.28
N LEU A 340 19.52 5.87 -3.41
CA LEU A 340 18.68 6.72 -2.57
C LEU A 340 18.87 6.37 -1.09
N ILE A 341 19.34 7.32 -0.29
CA ILE A 341 19.50 7.16 1.16
C ILE A 341 18.25 7.67 1.88
N PHE A 342 17.74 6.94 2.87
CA PHE A 342 16.58 7.37 3.67
C PHE A 342 16.65 6.88 5.13
N LYS A 343 16.08 7.65 6.08
CA LYS A 343 16.10 7.32 7.53
C LYS A 343 14.86 6.59 8.05
N GLN A 344 13.68 7.06 7.71
CA GLN A 344 12.41 6.41 8.07
C GLN A 344 11.87 5.67 6.86
N ALA A 345 11.06 4.62 7.06
CA ALA A 345 10.33 3.99 5.95
C ALA A 345 9.78 5.11 5.06
N ILE A 346 10.16 5.08 3.77
CA ILE A 346 9.79 6.15 2.84
C ILE A 346 8.29 6.34 2.97
N ASP A 347 7.90 7.56 3.32
CA ASP A 347 6.61 7.86 3.90
C ASP A 347 5.50 7.20 3.07
N THR A 348 4.53 6.68 3.81
CA THR A 348 3.33 5.99 3.33
C THR A 348 2.84 6.52 1.98
N GLY A 349 3.29 5.86 0.89
CA GLY A 349 2.82 6.17 -0.45
C GLY A 349 3.84 6.21 -1.59
N TRP A 350 5.15 6.12 -1.34
CA TRP A 350 6.08 6.04 -2.47
C TRP A 350 6.11 4.64 -3.09
N ASP A 351 6.11 4.59 -4.42
CA ASP A 351 6.25 3.39 -5.23
C ASP A 351 7.40 3.56 -6.23
N CYS A 352 8.35 2.63 -6.25
CA CYS A 352 9.52 2.68 -7.12
C CYS A 352 9.79 1.30 -7.74
N PRO A 353 9.11 0.96 -8.85
CA PRO A 353 9.26 -0.36 -9.48
C PRO A 353 10.68 -0.70 -9.96
N ARG A 354 11.48 0.33 -10.32
CA ARG A 354 12.89 0.14 -10.71
C ARG A 354 13.83 -0.17 -9.54
N ALA A 355 13.38 -0.04 -8.29
CA ALA A 355 14.16 -0.46 -7.14
C ALA A 355 14.28 -1.98 -7.10
N HIS A 356 15.52 -2.48 -7.09
CA HIS A 356 15.81 -3.93 -7.06
C HIS A 356 16.58 -4.35 -5.82
N ILE A 357 17.29 -3.41 -5.19
CA ILE A 357 18.22 -3.69 -4.11
C ILE A 357 17.88 -2.81 -2.91
N LEU A 358 17.76 -3.42 -1.74
CA LEU A 358 17.62 -2.73 -0.45
C LEU A 358 18.83 -3.06 0.42
N VAL A 359 19.62 -2.05 0.74
CA VAL A 359 20.66 -2.09 1.77
C VAL A 359 20.04 -1.63 3.09
N LYS A 360 20.17 -2.44 4.13
CA LYS A 360 19.63 -2.12 5.46
C LYS A 360 20.70 -2.24 6.54
N PHE A 361 21.04 -1.11 7.15
CA PHE A 361 21.89 -1.06 8.34
C PHE A 361 21.02 -1.02 9.60
N ARG A 362 21.30 -1.86 10.59
CA ARG A 362 20.42 -2.02 11.76
C ARG A 362 20.78 -1.19 13.00
N GLU A 363 19.80 -1.11 13.91
CA GLU A 363 19.91 -0.90 15.36
C GLU A 363 19.66 -2.23 16.10
N SER A 364 20.11 -2.35 17.36
CA SER A 364 20.25 -3.59 18.14
C SER A 364 18.97 -4.27 18.65
N HIS A 365 17.79 -4.03 18.06
CA HIS A 365 16.52 -4.63 18.52
C HIS A 365 15.70 -5.30 17.41
N SER A 366 14.80 -6.20 17.84
CA SER A 366 14.29 -7.40 17.15
C SER A 366 13.80 -7.24 15.71
N GLU A 367 14.10 -8.28 14.93
CA GLU A 367 13.66 -8.49 13.56
C GLU A 367 12.20 -8.92 13.46
N THR A 368 11.34 -7.98 13.13
CA THR A 368 10.27 -8.36 12.20
C THR A 368 10.53 -7.62 10.90
N PHE A 369 10.74 -8.38 9.84
CA PHE A 369 10.79 -7.83 8.51
C PHE A 369 9.42 -7.23 8.20
N GLU A 370 9.34 -5.92 8.07
CA GLU A 370 8.09 -5.27 7.71
C GLU A 370 7.79 -5.57 6.24
N ILE A 371 6.97 -6.60 6.01
CA ILE A 371 6.42 -7.01 4.72
C ILE A 371 5.89 -5.80 3.93
N GLN A 372 5.42 -4.75 4.61
CA GLN A 372 4.93 -3.51 4.01
C GLN A 372 6.04 -2.63 3.41
N THR A 373 7.16 -2.46 4.11
CA THR A 373 8.29 -1.64 3.64
C THR A 373 8.92 -2.26 2.40
N VAL A 374 9.06 -3.59 2.38
CA VAL A 374 9.62 -4.29 1.22
C VAL A 374 8.60 -4.53 0.12
N GLY A 375 7.32 -4.70 0.45
CA GLY A 375 6.24 -4.84 -0.53
C GLY A 375 6.11 -3.66 -1.50
N ARG A 376 6.59 -2.46 -1.13
CA ARG A 376 6.66 -1.29 -2.03
C ARG A 376 7.84 -1.35 -3.02
N ILE A 377 8.89 -2.11 -2.69
CA ILE A 377 10.13 -2.27 -3.47
C ILE A 377 10.05 -3.52 -4.37
N LEU A 378 9.12 -4.43 -4.09
CA LEU A 378 8.96 -5.70 -4.82
C LEU A 378 8.21 -5.58 -6.15
N ARG A 379 7.72 -4.40 -6.55
CA ARG A 379 6.99 -4.25 -7.82
C ARG A 379 7.93 -4.50 -9.00
N MET A 380 7.41 -5.09 -10.07
CA MET A 380 8.18 -5.24 -11.30
C MET A 380 8.21 -3.92 -12.07
N PRO A 381 9.38 -3.50 -12.60
CA PRO A 381 9.39 -2.43 -13.59
C PRO A 381 8.60 -2.89 -14.82
N GLU A 382 7.80 -1.98 -15.39
CA GLU A 382 6.93 -2.25 -16.54
C GLU A 382 5.86 -3.34 -16.30
N GLN A 383 5.64 -3.78 -15.06
CA GLN A 383 4.60 -4.77 -14.69
C GLN A 383 4.66 -6.08 -15.49
N LYS A 384 5.88 -6.51 -15.85
CA LYS A 384 6.11 -7.78 -16.55
C LYS A 384 7.33 -8.50 -15.99
N HIS A 385 7.40 -9.81 -16.24
CA HIS A 385 8.62 -10.56 -16.02
C HIS A 385 9.51 -10.61 -17.26
N TYR A 386 10.81 -10.63 -17.02
CA TYR A 386 11.85 -10.79 -18.03
C TYR A 386 12.24 -12.27 -18.17
N ALA A 387 12.79 -12.65 -19.32
CA ALA A 387 13.32 -14.01 -19.52
C ALA A 387 14.46 -14.33 -18.55
N ASN A 388 15.29 -13.34 -18.23
CA ASN A 388 16.34 -13.48 -17.21
C ASN A 388 15.72 -13.47 -15.80
N LYS A 389 15.93 -14.55 -15.04
CA LYS A 389 15.37 -14.73 -13.70
C LYS A 389 15.88 -13.68 -12.70
N ASP A 390 17.10 -13.19 -12.86
CA ASP A 390 17.73 -12.23 -11.93
C ASP A 390 17.10 -10.84 -11.99
N LEU A 391 16.50 -10.48 -13.13
CA LEU A 391 15.70 -9.26 -13.29
C LEU A 391 14.33 -9.36 -12.61
N ASN A 392 13.87 -10.59 -12.31
CA ASN A 392 12.60 -10.83 -11.63
C ASN A 392 12.77 -11.03 -10.11
N ARG A 393 13.94 -10.72 -9.57
CA ARG A 393 14.31 -10.93 -8.16
C ARG A 393 14.56 -9.62 -7.44
N GLY A 394 14.20 -9.58 -6.15
CA GLY A 394 14.58 -8.52 -5.23
C GLY A 394 15.77 -8.95 -4.40
N TYR A 395 16.64 -8.01 -4.04
CA TYR A 395 17.87 -8.28 -3.30
C TYR A 395 17.91 -7.45 -2.02
N ILE A 396 18.24 -8.07 -0.90
CA ILE A 396 18.42 -7.38 0.38
C ILE A 396 19.81 -7.69 0.90
N TYR A 397 20.56 -6.63 1.19
CA TYR A 397 21.87 -6.74 1.84
C TYR A 397 21.81 -6.10 3.22
N THR A 398 22.13 -6.89 4.25
CA THR A 398 22.05 -6.48 5.66
C THR A 398 23.10 -7.20 6.49
N ASN A 399 23.44 -6.64 7.65
CA ASN A 399 24.53 -7.10 8.52
C ASN A 399 24.20 -8.32 9.39
N VAL A 400 23.33 -9.23 8.92
CA VAL A 400 22.89 -10.40 9.69
C VAL A 400 23.18 -11.70 8.96
N GLN A 401 23.76 -12.67 9.68
CA GLN A 401 24.16 -13.98 9.16
C GLN A 401 23.01 -15.02 9.09
N SER A 402 21.80 -14.72 9.57
CA SER A 402 20.63 -15.58 9.35
C SER A 402 19.33 -14.82 9.59
N ILE A 403 18.39 -14.88 8.65
CA ILE A 403 17.00 -14.49 8.88
C ILE A 403 16.15 -15.74 8.68
N ILE A 404 15.52 -16.19 9.75
CA ILE A 404 14.44 -17.18 9.65
C ILE A 404 13.24 -16.45 9.07
N VAL A 405 12.99 -16.61 7.77
CA VAL A 405 11.66 -16.33 7.22
C VAL A 405 10.75 -17.38 7.84
N LYS A 406 9.96 -17.02 8.86
CA LYS A 406 8.85 -17.86 9.29
C LYS A 406 7.91 -18.00 8.09
N LYS A 407 8.02 -19.10 7.35
CA LYS A 407 6.89 -19.65 6.61
C LYS A 407 5.79 -19.83 7.63
N LYS A 408 4.71 -19.07 7.50
CA LYS A 408 3.44 -19.48 8.11
C LYS A 408 2.93 -20.59 7.21
N ASP A 409 2.97 -21.81 7.73
CA ASP A 409 2.23 -22.95 7.20
C ASP A 409 0.74 -22.63 7.07
#